data_AF-A0A937TTL3-F1
#
_entry.id   AF-A0A937TTL3-F1
#
_cell.length_a   1.000
_cell.length_b   1.000
_cell.length_c   1.000
_cell.angle_alpha   90.00
_cell.angle_beta   90.00
_cell.angle_gamma   90.00
#
_symmetry.space_group_name_H-M   'P 1'
#
loop_
_entity.id
_entity.type
_entity.pdbx_description
1 polymer ?
#
loop_
_entity_poly.entity_id
_entity_poly.type
_entity_poly.pdbx_seq_one_letter_code
_entity_poly.pdbx_strand_id
1 'polypeptide(L)'
;MIQCKDCEFFRRSEGGQISFACDPFTNIKEADCLLKWQLIKTNQMVAAYQATLEYYHKLAPMQEKMFKVMERELDDMNEAEKWKVDDEDENENEDEPTENWPSDLPSF
;
A
#
# COMPACT_ATOMS: atom_id res chain seq x y z
N MET A 1 41.56 0.97 0.88
CA MET A 1 40.20 0.49 1.15
C MET A 1 40.05 0.07 2.60
N ILE A 2 39.65 1.03 3.43
CA ILE A 2 39.30 0.82 4.83
C ILE A 2 38.03 -0.03 4.94
N GLN A 3 37.98 -0.94 5.91
CA GLN A 3 36.74 -1.64 6.24
C GLN A 3 35.86 -0.73 7.09
N CYS A 4 34.54 -0.74 6.91
CA CYS A 4 33.67 0.18 7.66
C CYS A 4 33.77 -0.04 9.18
N LYS A 5 34.01 -1.27 9.63
CA LYS A 5 34.22 -1.59 11.06
C LYS A 5 35.41 -0.86 11.69
N ASP A 6 36.38 -0.46 10.88
CA ASP A 6 37.61 0.19 11.30
C ASP A 6 37.53 1.73 11.07
N CYS A 7 36.36 2.25 10.67
CA CYS A 7 36.12 3.66 10.39
C CYS A 7 35.59 4.39 11.62
N GLU A 8 36.06 5.63 11.87
CA GLU A 8 35.60 6.48 12.99
C GLU A 8 34.09 6.83 12.94
N PHE A 9 33.48 6.77 11.75
CA PHE A 9 32.05 7.03 11.57
C PHE A 9 31.17 5.80 11.78
N PHE A 10 31.77 4.64 12.05
CA PHE A 10 31.04 3.41 12.36
C PHE A 10 30.83 3.28 13.85
N ARG A 11 29.58 3.03 14.24
CA ARG A 11 29.21 2.75 15.62
C ARG A 11 28.41 1.47 15.69
N ARG A 12 28.76 0.64 16.67
CA ARG A 12 28.01 -0.56 17.01
C ARG A 12 27.48 -0.39 18.44
N SER A 13 26.17 -0.41 18.59
CA SER A 13 25.52 -0.36 19.89
C SER A 13 25.69 -1.69 20.63
N GLU A 14 25.58 -1.69 21.96
CA GLU A 14 25.62 -2.88 22.80
C GLU A 14 24.55 -3.91 22.41
N GLY A 15 23.40 -3.45 21.91
CA GLY A 15 22.33 -4.28 21.34
C GLY A 15 22.60 -4.83 19.94
N GLY A 16 23.82 -4.69 19.41
CA GLY A 16 24.20 -5.19 18.09
C GLY A 16 23.72 -4.35 16.90
N GLN A 17 22.95 -3.28 17.14
CA GLN A 17 22.56 -2.32 16.09
C GLN A 17 23.79 -1.61 15.53
N ILE A 18 23.80 -1.47 14.20
CA ILE A 18 24.86 -0.83 13.45
C ILE A 18 24.36 0.55 13.02
N SER A 19 25.16 1.59 13.27
CA SER A 19 24.90 2.94 12.74
C SER A 19 26.14 3.51 12.06
N PHE A 20 25.89 4.27 10.99
CA PHE A 20 26.91 4.95 10.21
C PHE A 20 26.64 6.44 10.26
N ALA A 21 27.65 7.23 10.63
CA ALA A 21 27.59 8.69 10.68
C ALA A 21 28.29 9.35 9.48
N CYS A 22 28.58 8.57 8.42
CA CYS A 22 29.21 9.08 7.21
C CYS A 22 28.18 9.76 6.30
N ASP A 23 28.59 10.88 5.73
CA ASP A 23 27.88 11.75 4.82
C ASP A 23 28.74 11.94 3.57
N PRO A 24 28.22 11.59 2.38
CA PRO A 24 28.91 11.72 1.09
C PRO A 24 29.50 13.11 0.80
N PHE A 25 28.94 14.17 1.37
CA PHE A 25 29.32 15.55 1.04
C PHE A 25 30.23 16.21 2.06
N THR A 26 30.29 15.69 3.30
CA THR A 26 31.00 16.38 4.39
C THR A 26 32.18 15.59 4.95
N ASN A 27 32.07 14.28 5.12
CA ASN A 27 33.04 13.52 5.93
C ASN A 27 33.41 12.15 5.34
N ILE A 28 33.34 12.00 4.02
CA ILE A 28 33.71 10.76 3.34
C ILE A 28 35.24 10.59 3.28
N LYS A 29 35.75 9.39 3.62
CA LYS A 29 37.20 9.13 3.75
C LYS A 29 37.87 8.72 2.45
N GLU A 30 37.24 7.83 1.69
CA GLU A 30 37.76 7.27 0.44
C GLU A 30 36.63 7.27 -0.61
N ALA A 31 36.98 7.30 -1.89
CA ALA A 31 36.00 7.21 -2.98
C ALA A 31 35.15 5.93 -2.88
N ASP A 32 35.74 4.80 -2.44
CA ASP A 32 35.03 3.53 -2.23
C ASP A 32 33.91 3.62 -1.18
N CYS A 33 33.97 4.59 -0.27
CA CYS A 33 32.89 4.80 0.69
C CYS A 33 31.58 5.24 -0.01
N LEU A 34 31.64 5.89 -1.17
CA LEU A 34 30.44 6.27 -1.93
C LEU A 34 29.70 5.02 -2.44
N LEU A 35 30.45 4.03 -2.94
CA LEU A 35 29.89 2.76 -3.39
C LEU A 35 29.25 1.99 -2.21
N LYS A 36 29.94 1.94 -1.07
CA LYS A 36 29.39 1.31 0.15
C LYS A 36 28.14 2.03 0.64
N TRP A 37 28.13 3.37 0.57
CA TRP A 37 26.98 4.18 0.96
C TRP A 37 25.78 3.92 0.03
N GLN A 38 26.01 3.85 -1.29
CA GLN A 38 24.98 3.48 -2.25
C GLN A 38 24.39 2.10 -1.94
N LEU A 39 25.22 1.09 -1.66
CA LEU A 39 24.76 -0.24 -1.27
C LEU A 39 23.90 -0.21 0.02
N ILE A 40 24.33 0.55 1.03
CA ILE A 40 23.57 0.71 2.28
C ILE A 40 22.21 1.34 2.01
N LYS A 41 22.14 2.39 1.18
CA LYS A 41 20.87 3.05 0.84
C LYS A 41 19.94 2.18 0.02
N THR A 42 20.47 1.44 -0.94
CA THR A 42 19.68 0.47 -1.70
C THR A 42 19.09 -0.60 -0.79
N ASN A 43 19.86 -1.16 0.14
CA ASN A 43 19.36 -2.12 1.11
C ASN A 43 18.26 -1.53 2.02
N GLN A 44 18.42 -0.27 2.47
CA GLN A 44 17.39 0.42 3.25
C GLN A 44 16.08 0.57 2.45
N MET A 45 16.18 0.92 1.17
CA MET A 45 15.02 1.05 0.28
C MET A 45 14.32 -0.30 0.07
N VAL A 46 15.09 -1.37 -0.19
CA VAL A 46 14.54 -2.72 -0.38
C VAL A 46 13.84 -3.21 0.88
N ALA A 47 14.44 -3.00 2.06
CA ALA A 47 13.83 -3.38 3.33
C ALA A 47 12.53 -2.62 3.60
N ALA A 48 12.48 -1.32 3.27
CA ALA A 48 11.26 -0.54 3.38
C ALA A 48 10.16 -1.08 2.45
N TYR A 49 10.49 -1.40 1.20
CA TYR A 49 9.57 -2.00 0.24
C TYR A 49 9.02 -3.35 0.73
N GLN A 50 9.87 -4.21 1.28
CA GLN A 50 9.47 -5.50 1.83
C GLN A 50 8.49 -5.32 3.01
N ALA A 51 8.77 -4.39 3.91
CA ALA A 51 7.86 -4.07 5.02
C ALA A 51 6.48 -3.58 4.52
N THR A 52 6.45 -2.79 3.44
CA THR A 52 5.20 -2.37 2.80
C THR A 52 4.43 -3.53 2.20
N LEU A 53 5.10 -4.47 1.52
CA LEU A 53 4.45 -5.67 0.98
C LEU A 53 3.88 -6.56 2.09
N GLU A 54 4.63 -6.76 3.18
CA GLU A 54 4.14 -7.50 4.34
C GLU A 54 2.91 -6.83 4.97
N TYR A 55 2.87 -5.50 4.99
CA TYR A 55 1.70 -4.76 5.44
C TYR A 55 0.49 -5.01 4.53
N TYR A 56 0.67 -4.95 3.21
CA TYR A 56 -0.40 -5.27 2.26
C TYR A 56 -0.89 -6.73 2.38
N HIS A 57 0.02 -7.69 2.57
CA HIS A 57 -0.36 -9.08 2.82
C HIS A 57 -1.21 -9.25 4.08
N LYS A 58 -0.96 -8.47 5.14
CA LYS A 58 -1.78 -8.49 6.36
C LYS A 58 -3.16 -7.86 6.16
N LEU A 59 -3.29 -6.89 5.24
CA LEU A 59 -4.55 -6.22 4.94
C LEU A 59 -5.41 -6.96 3.91
N ALA A 60 -4.82 -7.80 3.05
CA ALA A 60 -5.55 -8.61 2.07
C ALA A 60 -6.78 -9.35 2.66
N PRO A 61 -6.69 -10.09 3.79
CA PRO A 61 -7.86 -10.77 4.36
C PRO A 61 -8.89 -9.81 4.98
N MET A 62 -8.51 -8.57 5.29
CA MET A 62 -9.46 -7.56 5.76
C MET A 62 -10.29 -7.03 4.60
N GLN A 63 -9.67 -6.83 3.42
CA GLN A 63 -10.39 -6.40 2.21
C GLN A 63 -11.48 -7.40 1.83
N GLU A 64 -11.18 -8.71 1.82
CA GLU A 64 -12.19 -9.74 1.57
C GLU A 64 -13.36 -9.71 2.54
N LYS A 65 -13.13 -9.44 3.82
CA LYS A 65 -14.19 -9.32 4.82
C LYS A 65 -15.04 -8.08 4.61
N MET A 66 -14.41 -6.96 4.23
CA MET A 66 -15.10 -5.72 3.96
C MET A 66 -15.99 -5.83 2.72
N PHE A 67 -15.52 -6.50 1.66
CA PHE A 67 -16.34 -6.81 0.48
C PHE A 67 -17.57 -7.66 0.84
N LYS A 68 -17.40 -8.73 1.62
CA LYS A 68 -18.53 -9.59 2.03
C LYS A 68 -19.57 -8.86 2.88
N VAL A 69 -19.15 -7.95 3.74
CA VAL A 69 -20.08 -7.14 4.55
C VAL A 69 -20.81 -6.14 3.66
N MET A 70 -20.10 -5.50 2.73
CA MET A 70 -20.71 -4.59 1.76
C MET A 70 -21.74 -5.30 0.85
N GLU A 71 -21.43 -6.50 0.36
CA GLU A 71 -22.38 -7.34 -0.38
C GLU A 71 -23.66 -7.59 0.42
N ARG A 72 -23.52 -7.95 1.70
CA ARG A 72 -24.67 -8.17 2.58
C ARG A 72 -25.52 -6.92 2.79
N GLU A 73 -24.89 -5.76 3.03
CA GLU A 73 -25.64 -4.51 3.22
C GLU A 73 -26.38 -4.11 1.93
N LEU A 74 -25.78 -4.34 0.76
CA LEU A 74 -26.45 -4.14 -0.53
C LEU A 74 -27.64 -5.08 -0.72
N ASP A 75 -27.50 -6.36 -0.36
CA ASP A 75 -28.58 -7.33 -0.42
C ASP A 75 -29.72 -6.96 0.54
N ASP A 76 -29.41 -6.58 1.78
CA ASP A 76 -30.39 -6.15 2.79
C ASP A 76 -31.14 -4.87 2.33
N MET A 77 -30.45 -3.94 1.65
CA MET A 77 -31.09 -2.76 1.05
C MET A 77 -32.01 -3.12 -0.13
N ASN A 78 -31.59 -4.03 -1.01
CA ASN A 78 -32.38 -4.49 -2.15
C ASN A 78 -33.65 -5.24 -1.70
N GLU A 79 -33.54 -6.08 -0.67
CA GLU A 79 -34.70 -6.75 -0.06
C GLU A 79 -35.68 -5.75 0.58
N ALA A 80 -35.19 -4.69 1.23
CA ALA A 80 -36.02 -3.65 1.80
C ALA A 80 -36.73 -2.78 0.73
N GLU A 81 -36.10 -2.58 -0.42
CA GLU A 81 -36.74 -1.92 -1.58
C GLU A 81 -37.80 -2.82 -2.24
N LYS A 82 -37.60 -4.15 -2.23
CA LYS A 82 -38.54 -5.12 -2.81
C LYS A 82 -39.93 -5.09 -2.16
N TRP A 83 -40.03 -4.79 -0.87
CA TRP A 83 -41.33 -4.60 -0.19
C TRP A 83 -42.12 -3.41 -0.75
N LYS A 84 -41.45 -2.37 -1.27
CA LYS A 84 -42.12 -1.17 -1.81
C LYS A 84 -42.60 -1.35 -3.25
N VAL A 85 -42.08 -2.33 -3.98
CA VAL A 85 -42.46 -2.59 -5.39
C VAL A 85 -43.71 -3.46 -5.48
N ASP A 86 -43.94 -4.38 -4.54
CA ASP A 86 -45.09 -5.30 -4.58
C ASP A 86 -46.45 -4.63 -4.26
N ASP A 87 -46.46 -3.40 -3.71
CA ASP A 87 -47.68 -2.61 -3.47
C ASP A 87 -48.02 -1.63 -4.62
N GLU A 88 -47.14 -1.47 -5.64
CA GLU A 88 -47.36 -0.56 -6.77
C GLU A 88 -47.51 -1.25 -8.15
N ASP A 89 -47.39 -2.58 -8.23
CA ASP A 89 -47.49 -3.36 -9.48
C ASP A 89 -48.92 -3.86 -9.81
N GLU A 90 -49.94 -3.05 -9.51
CA GLU A 90 -51.30 -3.20 -10.07
C GLU A 90 -51.73 -2.04 -11.00
N ASN A 91 -50.81 -1.14 -11.40
CA ASN A 91 -51.12 -0.13 -12.42
C ASN A 91 -50.10 -0.08 -13.56
N GLU A 92 -50.62 -0.33 -14.76
CA GLU A 92 -49.91 -0.42 -16.03
C GLU A 92 -49.18 0.87 -16.45
N ASN A 93 -48.09 0.65 -17.20
CA ASN A 93 -47.67 1.33 -18.44
C ASN A 93 -46.72 2.56 -18.43
N GLU A 94 -45.74 2.41 -19.35
CA GLU A 94 -45.16 3.42 -20.27
C GLU A 94 -43.90 4.23 -19.86
N ASP A 95 -42.79 3.84 -20.51
CA ASP A 95 -41.79 4.66 -21.22
C ASP A 95 -40.60 5.36 -20.51
N GLU A 96 -39.40 4.92 -20.96
CA GLU A 96 -38.10 5.63 -21.19
C GLU A 96 -37.14 5.98 -20.01
N PRO A 97 -35.82 6.18 -20.28
CA PRO A 97 -34.91 5.50 -21.22
C PRO A 97 -33.63 5.00 -20.52
N THR A 98 -32.93 4.05 -21.14
CA THR A 98 -31.64 3.52 -20.67
C THR A 98 -30.57 4.62 -20.61
N GLU A 99 -30.17 5.03 -19.41
CA GLU A 99 -28.99 5.88 -19.20
C GLU A 99 -27.71 5.13 -19.57
N ASN A 100 -27.14 5.56 -20.69
CA ASN A 100 -25.82 5.20 -21.18
C ASN A 100 -24.75 5.60 -20.17
N TRP A 101 -24.27 4.65 -19.36
CA TRP A 101 -23.10 4.85 -18.51
C TRP A 101 -21.87 5.15 -19.39
N PRO A 102 -21.14 6.27 -19.17
CA PRO A 102 -19.93 6.55 -19.93
C PRO A 102 -18.87 5.51 -19.57
N SER A 103 -18.46 4.71 -20.55
CA SER A 103 -17.46 3.64 -20.44
C SER A 103 -16.01 4.14 -20.37
N ASP A 104 -15.79 5.43 -20.12
CA ASP A 104 -14.48 6.05 -20.07
C ASP A 104 -14.13 6.51 -18.65
N LEU A 105 -13.74 5.57 -17.79
CA LEU A 105 -12.96 5.87 -16.59
C LEU A 105 -11.49 5.52 -16.85
N PRO A 106 -10.56 6.48 -16.70
CA PRO A 106 -9.14 6.21 -16.90
C PRO A 106 -8.63 5.27 -15.80
N SER A 107 -7.98 4.19 -16.24
CA SER A 107 -7.22 3.28 -15.39
C SER A 107 -6.14 4.04 -14.63
N PHE A 108 -6.31 4.16 -13.31
CA PHE A 108 -5.25 4.53 -12.37
C PHE A 108 -4.78 3.29 -11.60
#